data_AF-I4IVW6-F1
#
_entry.id   AF-I4IVW6-F1
#
_cell.length_a   1.000
_cell.length_b   1.000
_cell.length_c   1.000
_cell.angle_alpha   90.00
_cell.angle_beta   90.00
_cell.angle_gamma   90.00
#
_symmetry.space_group_name_H-M   'P 1'
#
loop_
_entity.id
_entity.type
_entity.pdbx_description
1 polymer ?
#
loop_
_entity_poly.entity_id
_entity_poly.type
_entity_poly.pdbx_seq_one_letter_code
_entity_poly.pdbx_strand_id
1 'polypeptide(L)' 'MTMPNQKVSVSLPEATLRFIEHYRTAKGCESRSQVIEEALSLLRERELETAYRESSLEIDEAWDVVIADGLADETW' A
#
# COMPACT_ATOMS: atom_id res chain seq x y z
N MET A 1 -1.46 21.61 6.79
CA MET A 1 -1.76 21.03 8.12
C MET A 1 -0.71 19.95 8.37
N THR A 2 0.26 20.19 9.24
CA THR A 2 1.37 19.24 9.49
C THR A 2 0.81 18.06 10.30
N MET A 3 0.94 16.83 9.79
CA MET A 3 0.57 15.66 10.59
C MET A 3 1.53 15.53 11.77
N PRO A 4 1.03 15.26 12.99
CA PRO A 4 1.90 15.10 14.15
C PRO A 4 2.77 13.85 14.00
N ASN A 5 4.08 13.99 14.21
CA ASN A 5 5.00 12.86 14.21
C ASN A 5 5.22 12.34 15.64
N GLN A 6 5.15 11.02 15.84
CA GLN A 6 5.38 10.39 17.14
C GLN A 6 6.64 9.52 17.11
N LYS A 7 7.59 9.81 18.01
CA LYS A 7 8.79 8.98 18.16
C LYS A 7 8.47 7.69 18.90
N VAL A 8 8.91 6.57 18.34
CA VAL A 8 8.79 5.24 18.95
C VAL A 8 10.18 4.69 19.22
N SER A 9 10.35 3.97 20.34
CA SER A 9 11.58 3.25 20.69
C SER A 9 11.31 1.76 20.62
N VAL A 10 12.13 1.03 19.86
CA VAL A 10 11.97 -0.42 19.64
C VAL A 10 13.30 -1.15 19.80
N SER A 11 13.25 -2.35 20.35
CA SER A 11 14.40 -3.27 20.38
C SER A 11 14.27 -4.26 19.24
N LEU A 12 15.27 -4.33 18.37
CA LEU A 12 15.30 -5.24 17.22
C LEU A 12 16.51 -6.18 17.30
N PRO A 13 16.39 -7.42 16.80
CA PRO A 13 17.54 -8.30 16.62
C PRO A 13 18.62 -7.65 15.76
N GLU A 14 19.89 -7.96 16.04
CA GLU A 14 21.03 -7.39 15.31
C GLU A 14 20.94 -7.67 13.79
N ALA A 15 20.47 -8.87 13.42
CA ALA A 15 20.28 -9.24 12.01
C ALA A 15 19.29 -8.29 11.29
N THR A 16 18.20 -7.91 11.95
CA THR A 16 17.20 -6.98 11.41
C THR A 16 17.80 -5.58 11.25
N LEU A 17 18.58 -5.12 12.23
CA LEU A 17 19.27 -3.83 12.15
C LEU A 17 20.28 -3.80 10.99
N ARG A 18 21.05 -4.88 10.79
CA ARG A 18 21.97 -5.00 9.65
C ARG A 18 21.23 -4.97 8.32
N PHE A 19 20.08 -5.63 8.22
CA PHE A 19 19.23 -5.57 7.02
C PHE A 19 18.77 -4.14 6.75
N ILE A 20 18.26 -3.43 7.77
CA ILE A 20 17.80 -2.05 7.63
C ILE A 20 18.93 -1.15 7.11
N GLU A 21 20.14 -1.27 7.65
CA GLU A 21 21.28 -0.46 7.19
C GLU A 21 21.70 -0.78 5.75
N HIS A 22 21.73 -2.07 5.41
CA HIS A 22 22.05 -2.48 4.04
C HIS A 22 21.01 -1.95 3.06
N TYR A 23 19.72 -2.12 3.35
CA TYR A 23 18.62 -1.65 2.52
C TYR A 23 18.65 -0.12 2.37
N ARG A 24 18.84 0.60 3.49
CA ARG A 24 18.98 2.06 3.52
C ARG A 24 20.05 2.53 2.54
N THR A 25 21.23 1.91 2.60
CA THR A 25 22.36 2.26 1.74
C THR A 25 22.11 1.88 0.28
N ALA A 26 21.62 0.66 0.03
CA ALA A 26 21.38 0.14 -1.31
C ALA A 26 20.27 0.89 -2.07
N LYS A 27 19.29 1.44 -1.36
CA LYS A 27 18.15 2.17 -1.93
C LYS A 27 18.23 3.68 -1.76
N GLY A 28 19.31 4.20 -1.17
CA GLY A 28 19.50 5.64 -0.99
C GLY A 28 18.51 6.27 -0.02
N CYS A 29 18.02 5.51 0.97
CA CYS A 29 17.10 6.05 1.98
C CYS A 29 17.88 6.98 2.95
N GLU A 30 17.26 8.10 3.29
CA GLU A 30 17.79 9.15 4.16
C GLU A 30 17.95 8.68 5.61
N SER A 31 17.07 7.78 6.07
CA SER A 31 17.07 7.32 7.45
C SER A 31 16.57 5.88 7.61
N ARG A 32 16.83 5.29 8.79
CA ARG A 32 16.23 4.01 9.20
C ARG A 32 14.70 4.11 9.25
N SER A 33 14.17 5.25 9.67
CA SER A 33 12.73 5.50 9.72
C SER A 33 12.12 5.42 8.33
N GLN A 34 12.77 5.95 7.29
CA GLN A 34 12.28 5.84 5.92
C GLN A 34 12.22 4.38 5.44
N VAL A 35 13.20 3.55 5.80
CA VAL A 35 13.15 2.11 5.50
C VAL A 35 11.98 1.43 6.20
N ILE A 36 11.69 1.83 7.44
CA ILE A 36 10.55 1.31 8.20
C ILE A 36 9.22 1.79 7.61
N GLU A 37 9.12 3.06 7.20
CA GLU A 37 7.95 3.62 6.52
C GLU A 37 7.64 2.89 5.22
N GLU A 38 8.68 2.60 4.42
CA GLU A 38 8.56 1.78 3.20
C GLU A 38 8.03 0.38 3.51
N ALA A 39 8.62 -0.28 4.52
CA ALA A 39 8.18 -1.61 4.94
C ALA A 39 6.71 -1.61 5.41
N LEU A 40 6.28 -0.57 6.12
CA LEU A 40 4.90 -0.38 6.55
C LEU A 40 3.95 -0.10 5.38
N SER A 41 4.38 0.64 4.35
CA SER A 41 3.61 0.82 3.11
C SER A 41 3.36 -0.52 2.42
N LEU A 42 4.40 -1.34 2.29
CA LEU A 42 4.31 -2.69 1.72
C LEU A 42 3.41 -3.64 2.54
N LEU A 43 3.25 -3.43 3.85
CA LEU A 43 2.27 -4.17 4.64
C LEU A 43 0.84 -3.73 4.33
N ARG A 44 0.60 -2.42 4.24
CA ARG A 44 -0.71 -1.87 3.88
C ARG A 44 -1.14 -2.27 2.47
N GLU A 45 -0.23 -2.30 1.52
CA GLU A 45 -0.51 -2.76 0.15
C GLU A 45 -0.94 -4.23 0.12
N ARG A 46 -0.34 -5.09 0.94
CA ARG A 46 -0.75 -6.50 1.05
C ARG A 46 -2.12 -6.66 1.68
N GLU A 47 -2.43 -5.86 2.70
CA GLU A 47 -3.77 -5.82 3.29
C GLU A 47 -4.80 -5.35 2.27
N LEU A 48 -4.46 -4.33 1.47
CA LEU A 48 -5.31 -3.82 0.41
C LEU A 48 -5.55 -4.86 -0.70
N GLU A 49 -4.49 -5.55 -1.15
CA GLU A 49 -4.62 -6.64 -2.13
C GLU A 49 -5.56 -7.73 -1.62
N THR A 50 -5.44 -8.08 -0.33
CA THR A 50 -6.31 -9.08 0.30
C THR A 50 -7.76 -8.61 0.32
N ALA A 51 -8.01 -7.37 0.73
CA ALA A 51 -9.35 -6.80 0.76
C ALA A 51 -10.01 -6.75 -0.63
N TYR A 52 -9.25 -6.37 -1.67
CA TYR A 52 -9.76 -6.39 -3.05
C TYR A 52 -10.07 -7.80 -3.53
N ARG A 53 -9.22 -8.78 -3.19
CA ARG A 53 -9.44 -10.19 -3.54
C ARG A 53 -10.68 -10.76 -2.87
N GLU A 54 -10.95 -10.39 -1.62
CA GLU A 54 -12.15 -10.82 -0.91
C GLU A 54 -13.40 -10.14 -1.49
N SER A 55 -13.35 -8.82 -1.69
CA SER A 55 -14.47 -8.06 -2.24
C SER A 55 -14.85 -8.48 -3.66
N SER A 56 -13.88 -8.92 -4.48
CA SER A 56 -14.18 -9.38 -5.84
C SER A 56 -14.97 -10.70 -5.89
N LEU A 57 -15.09 -11.43 -4.78
CA LEU A 57 -15.95 -12.60 -4.67
C LEU A 57 -17.42 -12.23 -4.43
N GLU A 58 -17.70 -10.99 -4.05
CA GLU A 58 -19.04 -10.49 -3.72
C GLU A 58 -19.63 -9.61 -4.83
N ILE A 59 -19.19 -9.80 -6.08
CA ILE A 59 -19.70 -9.03 -7.23
C ILE A 59 -21.18 -9.37 -7.45
N ASP A 60 -22.01 -8.33 -7.48
CA ASP A 60 -23.44 -8.42 -7.81
C ASP A 60 -23.63 -8.28 -9.33
N GLU A 61 -24.08 -9.37 -9.97
CA GLU A 61 -24.37 -9.44 -11.41
C GLU A 61 -25.41 -8.41 -11.87
N ALA A 62 -26.21 -7.83 -10.96
CA ALA A 62 -27.14 -6.76 -11.29
C ALA A 62 -26.45 -5.50 -11.85
N TRP A 63 -25.15 -5.32 -11.59
CA TRP A 63 -24.36 -4.22 -12.16
C TRP A 63 -23.99 -4.41 -13.64
N ASP A 64 -24.14 -5.60 -14.21
CA ASP A 64 -23.78 -5.84 -15.62
C ASP A 64 -24.66 -5.05 -16.60
N VAL A 65 -25.91 -4.76 -16.21
CA VAL A 65 -26.88 -4.05 -17.05
C VAL A 65 -26.45 -2.62 -17.38
N VAL A 66 -25.63 -1.99 -16.54
CA VAL A 66 -25.18 -0.59 -16.70
C VAL A 66 -23.81 -0.47 -17.36
N ILE A 67 -23.16 -1.57 -17.75
CA ILE A 67 -21.80 -1.56 -18.35
C ILE A 67 -21.74 -0.71 -19.63
N ALA A 68 -22.83 -0.63 -20.40
CA ALA A 68 -22.91 0.09 -21.66
C ALA A 68 -23.57 1.48 -21.56
N ASP A 69 -23.95 1.93 -20.37
CA ASP A 69 -24.61 3.22 -20.19
C ASP A 69 -23.71 4.38 -20.66
N GLY A 70 -24.25 5.26 -21.50
CA GLY A 70 -23.53 6.42 -22.04
C GLY A 70 -22.57 6.14 -23.20
N LEU A 71 -22.40 4.88 -23.63
CA LEU A 71 -21.59 4.52 -24.79
C LEU A 71 -22.33 4.67 -26.13
N ALA A 72 -23.66 4.88 -26.10
CA ALA A 72 -24.51 5.00 -27.29
C ALA A 72 -24.75 6.46 -27.73
N ASP A 73 -23.85 7.40 -27.42
CA ASP A 73 -23.92 8.77 -27.95
C ASP A 73 -22.96 8.97 -29.12
N GLU A 74 -23.33 8.39 -30.26
CA GLU A 74 -22.88 8.82 -31.57
C GLU A 74 -24.11 9.24 -32.39
N THR A 75 -24.75 10.32 -31.94
CA THR A 75 -25.68 11.07 -32.78
C THR A 75 -24.87 12.05 -33.65
N TRP A 76 -24.53 11.60 -34.87
CA TRP A 76 -24.01 12.42 -35.97
C TRP A 76 -25.10 13.31 -36.60
#